data_AF-A0A2I0NG83-F1
#
_entry.id   AF-A0A2I0NG83-F1
#
_cell.length_a   1.000
_cell.length_b   1.000
_cell.length_c   1.000
_cell.angle_alpha   90.00
_cell.angle_beta   90.00
_cell.angle_gamma   90.00
#
_symmetry.space_group_name_H-M   'P 1'
#
loop_
_entity.id
_entity.type
_entity.pdbx_description
1 polymer ?
#
loop_
_entity_poly.entity_id
_entity_poly.type
_entity_poly.pdbx_seq_one_letter_code
_entity_poly.pdbx_strand_id
1 'polypeptide(L)'
;MEKRLTEAGMNVTGWTVLSSACTISSWEDVLSGNPTIRESDALLVMSCGGGVSVISGEAGIRVYPALDTKSLGGVCRDETLIERCGLCGECTVWMYGGVCPVIRCAKGLLNGPCGGAMDGKCEVDSRDCAWDEIFEKLKETDSLELLELAKEPKDHARKYRVET
;
A
#
# COMPACT_ATOMS: atom_id res chain seq x y z
N MET A 1 9.13 -18.03 -1.28
CA MET A 1 9.39 -16.88 -0.39
C MET A 1 9.65 -17.35 1.02
N GLU A 2 8.78 -18.19 1.58
CA GLU A 2 8.94 -18.87 2.89
C GLU A 2 10.38 -19.29 3.21
N LYS A 3 10.99 -20.16 2.38
CA LYS A 3 12.38 -20.60 2.57
C LYS A 3 13.38 -19.45 2.78
N ARG A 4 13.26 -18.37 2.00
CA ARG A 4 14.14 -17.19 2.11
C ARG A 4 13.92 -16.42 3.42
N LEU A 5 12.68 -16.36 3.91
CA LEU A 5 12.36 -15.72 5.19
C LEU A 5 12.89 -16.55 6.36
N THR A 6 12.70 -17.86 6.33
CA THR A 6 13.24 -18.76 7.35
C THR A 6 14.77 -18.74 7.38
N GLU A 7 15.42 -18.74 6.21
CA GLU A 7 16.89 -18.58 6.09
C GLU A 7 17.38 -17.23 6.62
N ALA A 8 16.56 -16.18 6.52
CA ALA A 8 16.85 -14.86 7.09
C ALA A 8 16.54 -14.78 8.61
N GLY A 9 16.15 -15.89 9.24
CA GLY A 9 15.85 -15.97 10.67
C GLY A 9 14.47 -15.44 11.06
N MET A 10 13.57 -15.22 10.10
CA MET A 10 12.20 -14.78 10.37
C MET A 10 11.31 -15.97 10.71
N ASN A 11 10.46 -15.82 11.72
CA ASN A 11 9.42 -16.80 12.03
C ASN A 11 8.26 -16.67 11.04
N VAL A 12 8.02 -17.69 10.22
CA VAL A 12 6.91 -17.71 9.26
C VAL A 12 5.72 -18.39 9.93
N THR A 13 4.76 -17.59 10.41
CA THR A 13 3.54 -18.09 11.07
C THR A 13 2.60 -18.78 10.08
N GLY A 14 2.60 -18.36 8.82
CA GLY A 14 1.75 -18.91 7.77
C GLY A 14 1.87 -18.16 6.44
N TRP A 15 1.29 -18.72 5.39
CA TRP A 15 1.12 -18.07 4.10
C TRP A 15 -0.13 -18.59 3.37
N THR A 16 -0.63 -17.79 2.44
CA THR A 16 -1.72 -18.15 1.53
C THR A 16 -1.49 -17.49 0.16
N VAL A 17 -2.13 -18.04 -0.88
CA VAL A 17 -2.13 -17.44 -2.23
C VAL A 17 -3.57 -17.14 -2.59
N LEU A 18 -3.80 -15.88 -2.96
CA LEU A 18 -5.12 -15.38 -3.31
C LEU A 18 -5.23 -15.32 -4.83
N SER A 19 -6.42 -15.57 -5.36
CA SER A 19 -6.70 -15.47 -6.80
C SER A 19 -6.56 -14.02 -7.29
N SER A 20 -7.01 -13.06 -6.49
CA SER A 20 -6.84 -11.63 -6.73
C SER A 20 -6.81 -10.87 -5.41
N ALA A 21 -5.78 -10.03 -5.23
CA ALA A 21 -5.67 -9.17 -4.05
C ALA A 21 -6.57 -7.92 -4.13
N CYS A 22 -6.91 -7.49 -5.35
CA CYS A 22 -7.69 -6.26 -5.57
C CYS A 22 -9.19 -6.45 -5.28
N THR A 23 -9.67 -7.69 -5.29
CA THR A 23 -11.09 -8.04 -5.07
C THR A 23 -11.38 -8.44 -3.64
N ILE A 24 -10.37 -8.41 -2.77
CA ILE A 24 -10.56 -8.72 -1.35
C ILE A 24 -11.41 -7.59 -0.77
N SER A 25 -12.53 -7.99 -0.20
CA SER A 25 -13.47 -7.08 0.45
C SER A 25 -13.52 -7.27 1.97
N SER A 26 -12.87 -8.34 2.47
CA SER A 26 -12.86 -8.68 3.89
C SER A 26 -11.59 -9.43 4.26
N TRP A 27 -11.10 -9.20 5.47
CA TRP A 27 -9.92 -9.88 6.02
C TRP A 27 -10.12 -11.39 6.18
N GLU A 28 -11.37 -11.83 6.39
CA GLU A 28 -11.74 -13.23 6.53
C GLU A 28 -11.39 -14.07 5.30
N ASP A 29 -11.43 -13.49 4.08
CA ASP A 29 -11.03 -14.18 2.85
C ASP A 29 -9.56 -14.64 2.92
N VAL A 30 -8.68 -13.81 3.51
CA VAL A 30 -7.27 -14.14 3.71
C VAL A 30 -7.11 -15.19 4.80
N LEU A 31 -7.82 -15.03 5.92
CA LEU A 31 -7.76 -15.95 7.06
C LEU A 31 -8.32 -17.33 6.74
N SER A 32 -9.25 -17.46 5.79
CA SER A 32 -9.80 -18.74 5.35
C SER A 32 -8.72 -19.71 4.84
N GLY A 33 -7.66 -19.17 4.22
CA GLY A 33 -6.52 -19.95 3.77
C GLY A 33 -5.55 -20.28 4.89
N ASN A 34 -5.35 -19.36 5.84
CA ASN A 34 -4.49 -19.59 7.00
C ASN A 34 -4.81 -18.65 8.18
N PRO A 35 -5.48 -19.16 9.25
CA PRO A 35 -5.86 -18.33 10.39
C PRO A 35 -4.69 -17.81 11.24
N THR A 36 -3.54 -18.49 11.24
CA THR A 36 -2.37 -18.11 12.07
C THR A 36 -1.69 -16.83 11.58
N ILE A 37 -2.06 -16.32 10.41
CA ILE A 37 -1.59 -15.03 9.87
C ILE A 37 -1.92 -13.87 10.82
N ARG A 38 -2.99 -13.98 11.62
CA ARG A 38 -3.37 -12.94 12.60
C ARG A 38 -2.35 -12.76 13.73
N GLU A 39 -1.53 -13.77 13.99
CA GLU A 39 -0.50 -13.75 15.03
C GLU A 39 0.82 -13.12 14.54
N SER A 40 0.90 -12.74 13.26
CA SER A 40 2.09 -12.12 12.69
C SER A 40 2.28 -10.67 13.14
N ASP A 41 3.53 -10.30 13.41
CA ASP A 41 3.91 -8.90 13.64
C ASP A 41 3.84 -8.05 12.36
N ALA A 42 4.01 -8.69 11.19
CA ALA A 42 4.05 -8.05 9.89
C ALA A 42 3.60 -9.00 8.78
N LEU A 43 3.03 -8.43 7.72
CA LEU A 43 2.64 -9.15 6.51
C LEU A 43 3.56 -8.76 5.35
N LEU A 44 4.07 -9.76 4.62
CA LEU A 44 4.80 -9.55 3.38
C LEU A 44 3.90 -9.92 2.20
N VAL A 45 3.52 -8.92 1.40
CA VAL A 45 2.56 -9.09 0.31
C VAL A 45 3.25 -9.04 -1.05
N MET A 46 3.18 -10.15 -1.79
CA MET A 46 3.70 -10.26 -3.15
C MET A 46 2.63 -9.94 -4.19
N SER A 47 2.16 -8.69 -4.21
CA SER A 47 1.18 -8.21 -5.19
C SER A 47 1.56 -6.83 -5.71
N CYS A 48 0.73 -6.26 -6.60
CA CYS A 48 0.93 -4.88 -7.01
C CYS A 48 0.68 -3.91 -5.84
N GLY A 49 1.15 -2.66 -5.96
CA GLY A 49 0.97 -1.66 -4.90
C GLY A 49 -0.49 -1.47 -4.48
N GLY A 50 -1.45 -1.62 -5.41
CA GLY A 50 -2.88 -1.54 -5.08
C GLY A 50 -3.38 -2.72 -4.24
N GLY A 51 -2.91 -3.94 -4.52
CA GLY A 51 -3.22 -5.11 -3.69
C GLY A 51 -2.63 -4.99 -2.29
N VAL A 52 -1.44 -4.40 -2.16
CA VAL A 52 -0.84 -4.09 -0.85
C VAL A 52 -1.71 -3.07 -0.09
N SER A 53 -2.21 -2.03 -0.77
CA SER A 53 -3.12 -1.06 -0.17
C SER A 53 -4.43 -1.68 0.32
N VAL A 54 -5.00 -2.62 -0.44
CA VAL A 54 -6.23 -3.34 -0.05
C VAL A 54 -5.98 -4.18 1.20
N ILE A 55 -4.95 -5.03 1.19
CA ILE A 55 -4.60 -5.87 2.36
C ILE A 55 -4.30 -5.01 3.59
N SER A 56 -3.56 -3.90 3.42
CA SER A 56 -3.24 -2.98 4.51
C SER A 56 -4.46 -2.26 5.07
N GLY A 57 -5.51 -2.05 4.27
CA GLY A 57 -6.76 -1.45 4.73
C GLY A 57 -7.50 -2.35 5.73
N GLU A 58 -7.46 -3.66 5.50
CA GLU A 58 -8.25 -4.67 6.22
C GLU A 58 -7.48 -5.36 7.36
N ALA A 59 -6.17 -5.57 7.22
CA ALA A 59 -5.42 -6.46 8.10
C ALA A 59 -5.21 -5.91 9.52
N GLY A 60 -5.13 -4.58 9.69
CA GLY A 60 -4.75 -3.95 10.96
C GLY A 60 -3.33 -4.28 11.44
N ILE A 61 -2.52 -4.93 10.61
CA ILE A 61 -1.12 -5.32 10.86
C ILE A 61 -0.24 -4.58 9.85
N ARG A 62 1.03 -4.28 10.19
CA ARG A 62 1.96 -3.65 9.23
C ARG A 62 2.14 -4.51 7.99
N VAL A 63 1.91 -3.92 6.81
CA VAL A 63 1.99 -4.61 5.52
C VAL A 63 3.14 -4.05 4.68
N TYR A 64 4.03 -4.93 4.24
CA TYR A 64 5.18 -4.61 3.43
C TYR A 64 5.02 -5.14 2.00
N PRO A 65 5.28 -4.33 0.96
CA PRO A 65 5.36 -4.81 -0.41
C PRO A 65 6.61 -5.68 -0.58
N ALA A 66 6.47 -6.81 -1.26
CA ALA A 66 7.62 -7.65 -1.63
C ALA A 66 8.20 -7.32 -3.02
N LEU A 67 7.50 -6.49 -3.80
CA LEU A 67 7.84 -6.19 -5.19
C LEU A 67 7.41 -4.78 -5.61
N ASP A 68 8.07 -4.28 -6.65
CA ASP A 68 7.72 -3.04 -7.32
C ASP A 68 6.83 -3.27 -8.53
N THR A 69 5.74 -2.51 -8.63
CA THR A 69 4.85 -2.60 -9.79
C THR A 69 5.33 -1.65 -10.89
N LYS A 70 5.87 -2.23 -11.97
CA LYS A 70 6.30 -1.49 -13.18
C LYS A 70 5.31 -1.60 -14.34
N SER A 71 4.61 -2.73 -14.44
CA SER A 71 3.61 -3.00 -15.47
C SER A 71 2.62 -4.04 -14.96
N LEU A 72 1.39 -3.98 -15.45
CA LEU A 72 0.33 -4.96 -15.18
C LEU A 72 0.02 -5.84 -16.40
N GLY A 73 0.86 -5.79 -17.45
CA GLY A 73 0.79 -6.69 -18.60
C GLY A 73 -0.53 -6.64 -19.39
N GLY A 74 -1.28 -5.53 -19.33
CA GLY A 74 -2.57 -5.37 -20.02
C GLY A 74 -3.75 -6.12 -19.39
N VAL A 75 -3.54 -6.81 -18.26
CA VAL A 75 -4.56 -7.68 -17.62
C VAL A 75 -5.46 -6.91 -16.65
N CYS A 76 -5.03 -5.75 -16.16
CA CYS A 76 -5.80 -4.97 -15.20
C CYS A 76 -6.57 -3.83 -15.89
N ARG A 77 -7.89 -3.99 -15.96
CA ARG A 77 -8.88 -2.95 -16.28
C ARG A 77 -9.82 -2.65 -15.10
N ASP A 78 -9.39 -2.99 -13.89
CA ASP A 78 -10.16 -2.74 -12.68
C ASP A 78 -9.93 -1.28 -12.24
N GLU A 79 -11.00 -0.50 -12.19
CA GLU A 79 -11.01 0.90 -11.76
C GLU A 79 -10.38 1.05 -10.36
N THR A 80 -10.61 0.05 -9.49
CA THR A 80 -10.08 -0.02 -8.12
C THR A 80 -8.55 0.05 -8.07
N LEU A 81 -7.87 -0.50 -9.08
CA LEU A 81 -6.41 -0.50 -9.13
C LEU A 81 -5.84 0.84 -9.59
N ILE A 82 -6.52 1.52 -10.51
CA ILE A 82 -6.13 2.84 -11.04
C ILE A 82 -6.13 3.87 -9.90
N GLU A 83 -7.09 3.78 -8.98
CA GLU A 83 -7.18 4.67 -7.82
C GLU A 83 -6.17 4.35 -6.71
N ARG A 84 -5.49 3.20 -6.77
CA ARG A 84 -4.63 2.71 -5.68
C ARG A 84 -3.17 2.50 -6.06
N CYS A 85 -2.83 2.39 -7.35
CA CYS A 85 -1.46 2.13 -7.80
C CYS A 85 -1.03 3.00 -8.99
N GLY A 86 0.08 3.71 -8.83
CA GLY A 86 0.63 4.58 -9.87
C GLY A 86 1.66 3.95 -10.80
N LEU A 87 1.91 2.64 -10.68
CA LEU A 87 2.88 1.90 -11.49
C LEU A 87 4.27 2.56 -11.56
N CYS A 88 4.70 3.17 -10.46
CA CYS A 88 5.93 3.95 -10.41
C CYS A 88 7.21 3.12 -10.38
N GLY A 89 7.12 1.80 -10.16
CA GLY A 89 8.28 0.93 -10.05
C GLY A 89 9.11 1.13 -8.78
N GLU A 90 8.61 1.87 -7.80
CA GLU A 90 9.27 2.16 -6.51
C GLU A 90 8.18 2.18 -5.42
N CYS A 91 7.79 1.03 -4.90
CA CYS A 91 6.66 0.90 -4.00
C CYS A 91 7.05 1.31 -2.57
N THR A 92 6.48 2.43 -2.12
CA THR A 92 6.72 2.98 -0.77
C THR A 92 5.46 3.00 0.08
N VAL A 93 4.41 2.29 -0.33
CA VAL A 93 3.06 2.35 0.28
C VAL A 93 3.05 1.97 1.76
N TRP A 94 3.94 1.05 2.17
CA TRP A 94 4.08 0.63 3.57
C TRP A 94 4.52 1.78 4.48
N MET A 95 5.23 2.78 3.95
CA MET A 95 5.65 3.95 4.73
C MET A 95 4.49 4.87 5.10
N TYR A 96 3.33 4.67 4.47
CA TYR A 96 2.16 5.53 4.54
C TYR A 96 0.91 4.75 4.97
N GLY A 97 1.09 3.67 5.75
CA GLY A 97 -0.03 2.90 6.31
C GLY A 97 -0.92 2.23 5.26
N GLY A 98 -0.38 1.90 4.09
CA GLY A 98 -1.18 1.30 3.01
C GLY A 98 -1.83 2.29 2.06
N VAL A 99 -1.70 3.60 2.30
CA VAL A 99 -2.25 4.64 1.43
C VAL A 99 -1.17 5.14 0.49
N CYS A 100 -1.38 5.07 -0.83
CA CYS A 100 -0.39 5.55 -1.80
C CYS A 100 -0.52 7.07 -2.00
N PRO A 101 0.39 7.92 -1.48
CA PRO A 101 0.24 9.37 -1.62
C PRO A 101 0.42 9.84 -3.06
N VAL A 102 1.15 9.10 -3.90
CA VAL A 102 1.36 9.44 -5.32
C VAL A 102 0.04 9.47 -6.11
N ILE A 103 -0.95 8.67 -5.70
CA ILE A 103 -2.24 8.54 -6.40
C ILE A 103 -3.39 9.14 -5.59
N ARG A 104 -3.43 8.88 -4.28
CA ARG A 104 -4.53 9.34 -3.42
C ARG A 104 -4.46 10.85 -3.17
N CYS A 105 -3.26 11.44 -3.09
CA CYS A 105 -3.12 12.89 -2.98
C CYS A 105 -3.20 13.53 -4.37
N ALA A 106 -4.08 14.52 -4.54
CA ALA A 106 -4.17 15.30 -5.80
C ALA A 106 -2.85 15.98 -6.20
N LYS A 107 -1.96 16.22 -5.23
CA LYS A 107 -0.63 16.84 -5.45
C LYS A 107 0.52 15.83 -5.48
N GLY A 108 0.26 14.55 -5.21
CA GLY A 108 1.28 13.50 -5.23
C GLY A 108 2.44 13.69 -4.23
N LEU A 109 2.22 14.37 -3.10
CA LEU A 109 3.27 14.75 -2.15
C LEU A 109 3.76 13.55 -1.32
N LEU A 110 5.07 13.39 -1.22
CA LEU A 110 5.72 12.30 -0.46
C LEU A 110 6.13 12.70 0.96
N ASN A 111 6.32 14.00 1.22
CA ASN A 111 6.98 14.50 2.43
C ASN A 111 6.05 15.40 3.27
N GLY A 112 4.83 14.96 3.48
CA GLY A 112 3.90 15.56 4.44
C GLY A 112 2.69 16.26 3.83
N PRO A 113 1.74 16.66 4.69
CA PRO A 113 0.54 17.37 4.30
C PRO A 113 0.88 18.76 3.72
N CYS A 114 0.11 19.19 2.73
CA CYS A 114 0.27 20.52 2.13
C CYS A 114 -0.39 21.66 2.91
N GLY A 115 -1.16 21.35 3.96
CA GLY A 115 -1.96 22.33 4.71
C GLY A 115 -3.22 22.84 3.99
N GLY A 116 -3.51 22.34 2.79
CA GLY A 116 -4.69 22.75 2.01
C GLY A 116 -5.96 21.94 2.28
N ALA A 117 -5.94 20.99 3.22
CA ALA A 117 -7.12 20.23 3.57
C ALA A 117 -8.05 21.03 4.50
N MET A 118 -9.35 21.00 4.23
CA MET A 118 -10.40 21.59 5.07
C MET A 118 -11.45 20.52 5.38
N ASP A 119 -11.77 20.32 6.66
CA ASP A 119 -12.71 19.29 7.13
C ASP A 119 -12.43 17.89 6.56
N GLY A 120 -11.15 17.51 6.46
CA GLY A 120 -10.73 16.22 5.91
C GLY A 120 -10.76 16.11 4.38
N LYS A 121 -11.11 17.19 3.66
CA LYS A 121 -11.22 17.23 2.20
C LYS A 121 -10.12 18.07 1.55
N CYS A 122 -9.61 17.63 0.40
CA CYS A 122 -8.61 18.35 -0.39
C CYS A 122 -9.22 19.58 -1.07
N GLU A 123 -8.49 20.68 -1.12
CA GLU A 123 -8.92 21.91 -1.79
C GLU A 123 -8.99 21.81 -3.32
N VAL A 124 -8.30 20.84 -3.92
CA VAL A 124 -8.21 20.72 -5.39
C VAL A 124 -9.53 20.24 -5.99
N ASP A 125 -10.12 19.21 -5.39
CA ASP A 125 -11.30 18.53 -5.94
C ASP A 125 -12.22 17.92 -4.88
N SER A 126 -12.09 18.33 -3.61
CA SER A 126 -12.92 17.84 -2.51
C SER A 126 -12.86 16.33 -2.23
N ARG A 127 -11.85 15.61 -2.76
CA ARG A 127 -11.58 14.22 -2.36
C ARG A 127 -11.14 14.13 -0.90
N ASP A 128 -11.18 12.95 -0.30
CA ASP A 128 -10.62 12.73 1.03
C ASP A 128 -9.11 13.02 1.05
N CYS A 129 -8.66 13.74 2.08
CA CYS A 129 -7.26 14.07 2.25
C CYS A 129 -6.45 12.80 2.52
N ALA A 130 -5.62 12.41 1.55
CA ALA A 130 -4.76 11.24 1.70
C ALA A 130 -3.84 11.32 2.94
N TRP A 131 -3.39 12.51 3.34
CA TRP A 131 -2.50 12.65 4.50
C TRP A 131 -3.22 12.49 5.83
N ASP A 132 -4.50 12.83 5.91
CA ASP A 132 -5.32 12.58 7.10
C ASP A 132 -5.55 11.06 7.23
N GLU A 133 -5.86 10.37 6.13
CA GLU A 133 -5.99 8.90 6.09
C GLU A 133 -4.67 8.20 6.44
N ILE A 134 -3.53 8.69 5.92
CA ILE A 134 -2.20 8.17 6.27
C ILE A 134 -1.93 8.30 7.77
N PHE A 135 -2.24 9.46 8.35
CA PHE A 135 -2.01 9.70 9.77
C PHE A 135 -2.81 8.72 10.63
N GLU A 136 -4.11 8.55 10.36
CA GLU A 136 -4.95 7.61 11.12
C GLU A 136 -4.47 6.15 10.93
N LYS A 137 -4.10 5.73 9.70
CA LYS A 137 -3.59 4.38 9.45
C LYS A 137 -2.26 4.10 10.14
N LEU A 138 -1.35 5.07 10.16
CA LEU A 138 -0.07 4.93 10.87
C LEU A 138 -0.25 4.95 12.39
N LYS A 139 -1.25 5.69 12.89
CA LYS A 139 -1.61 5.69 14.31
C LYS A 139 -2.23 4.35 14.74
N GLU A 140 -3.09 3.76 13.91
CA GLU A 140 -3.68 2.42 14.14
C GLU A 140 -2.60 1.33 14.29
N THR A 141 -1.48 1.48 13.58
CA THR A 141 -0.37 0.51 13.52
C THR A 141 0.84 0.92 14.36
N ASP A 142 0.71 1.92 15.24
CA ASP A 142 1.78 2.47 16.09
C ASP A 142 3.09 2.74 15.31
N SER A 143 2.94 3.44 14.19
CA SER A 143 3.95 3.59 13.13
C SER A 143 4.18 5.06 12.72
N LEU A 144 3.85 6.00 13.60
CA LEU A 144 3.91 7.45 13.33
C LEU A 144 5.33 7.97 13.09
N GLU A 145 6.36 7.26 13.57
CA GLU A 145 7.77 7.58 13.32
C GLU A 145 8.11 7.66 11.83
N LEU A 146 7.35 6.98 10.98
CA LEU A 146 7.55 6.99 9.53
C LEU A 146 7.28 8.36 8.88
N LEU A 147 6.51 9.23 9.55
CA LEU A 147 6.20 10.59 9.10
C LEU A 147 7.39 11.55 9.25
N GLU A 148 8.29 11.26 10.20
CA GLU A 148 9.48 12.10 10.46
C GLU A 148 10.61 11.82 9.44
N LEU A 149 10.56 10.66 8.80
CA LEU A 149 11.56 10.23 7.84
C LEU A 149 11.34 10.92 6.49
N ALA A 150 12.25 11.82 6.13
CA ALA A 150 12.30 12.42 4.79
C ALA A 150 12.49 11.35 3.71
N LYS A 151 11.65 11.41 2.68
CA LYS A 151 11.68 10.51 1.52
C LYS A 151 12.38 11.17 0.35
N GLU A 152 13.19 10.39 -0.34
CA GLU A 152 13.80 10.80 -1.60
C GLU A 152 12.72 11.06 -2.66
N PRO A 153 12.94 12.04 -3.57
CA PRO A 153 12.10 12.23 -4.74
C PRO A 153 12.03 10.97 -5.60
N LYS A 154 10.87 10.71 -6.19
CA LYS A 154 10.69 9.59 -7.14
C LYS A 154 11.45 9.84 -8.43
N ASP A 155 12.04 8.79 -8.98
CA ASP A 155 12.60 8.82 -10.33
C ASP A 155 11.47 8.68 -11.37
N HIS A 156 10.99 9.81 -11.87
CA HIS A 156 9.94 9.86 -12.87
C HIS A 156 10.37 9.38 -14.27
N ALA A 157 11.67 9.21 -14.53
CA ALA A 157 12.14 8.65 -15.80
C ALA A 157 11.80 7.14 -15.93
N ARG A 158 11.57 6.46 -14.81
CA ARG A 158 11.24 5.03 -14.76
C ARG A 158 9.77 4.72 -14.99
N LYS A 159 8.90 5.74 -14.93
CA LYS A 159 7.45 5.55 -15.08
C LYS A 159 7.16 5.18 -16.53
N TYR A 160 6.64 3.99 -16.77
CA TYR A 160 6.17 3.61 -18.10
C TYR A 160 5.00 4.54 -18.45
N ARG A 161 5.22 5.46 -19.39
CA ARG A 161 4.13 6.26 -19.96
C ARG A 161 3.31 5.31 -20.80
N VAL A 162 2.10 4.99 -20.35
CA VAL A 162 1.10 4.41 -21.24
C VAL A 162 0.66 5.58 -22.11
N GLU A 163 1.15 5.63 -23.35
CA GLU A 163 0.62 6.57 -24.35
C GLU A 163 -0.86 6.21 -24.56
N THR A 164 -1.75 7.12 -24.18
CA THR A 164 -3.19 7.06 -24.46
C THR A 164 -3.48 7.55 -25.87
#